data_AF-A0A929UMS7-F1
#
_entry.id   AF-A0A929UMS7-F1
#
_cell.length_a   1.000
_cell.length_b   1.000
_cell.length_c   1.000
_cell.angle_alpha   90.00
_cell.angle_beta   90.00
_cell.angle_gamma   90.00
#
_symmetry.space_group_name_H-M   'P 1'
#
loop_
_entity.id
_entity.type
_entity.pdbx_description
1 polymer ?
#
loop_
_entity_poly.entity_id
_entity_poly.type
_entity_poly.pdbx_seq_one_letter_code
_entity_poly.pdbx_strand_id
1 'polypeptide(L)'
;MNIVDQVKDLYASSTMEMKAEVESGGSINPMKAVLDNAPEFVNCPACKRRALKTAWKQNLYVCPLCGKYRPIGGHYRLKLILDPGTFHEIDSALVVNDPLHFPGYAEKAEEVGKKTGLKESAITGYGRIDGIRVTVVVLDSRFFMGSM
;
A
#
# COMPACT_ATOMS: atom_id res chain seq x y z
N MET A 1 -4.17 -11.43 -25.86
CA MET A 1 -5.32 -11.87 -25.03
C MET A 1 -6.08 -10.63 -24.61
N ASN A 2 -7.40 -10.56 -24.82
CA ASN A 2 -8.18 -9.35 -24.48
C ASN A 2 -8.48 -9.33 -22.97
N ILE A 3 -8.76 -8.15 -22.41
CA ILE A 3 -9.04 -7.95 -20.98
C ILE A 3 -10.21 -8.81 -20.49
N VAL A 4 -11.16 -9.14 -21.38
CA VAL A 4 -12.29 -10.03 -21.08
C VAL A 4 -11.80 -11.46 -20.82
N ASP A 5 -10.79 -11.92 -21.55
CA ASP A 5 -10.23 -13.26 -21.41
C ASP A 5 -9.40 -13.36 -20.13
N GLN A 6 -8.59 -12.33 -19.84
CA GLN A 6 -7.82 -12.25 -18.59
C GLN A 6 -8.71 -12.22 -17.34
N VAL A 7 -9.85 -11.53 -17.41
CA VAL A 7 -10.84 -11.51 -16.33
C VAL A 7 -11.48 -12.89 -16.18
N LYS A 8 -11.85 -13.56 -17.29
CA LYS A 8 -12.39 -14.93 -17.23
C LYS A 8 -11.40 -15.92 -16.63
N ASP A 9 -10.12 -15.80 -16.96
CA ASP A 9 -9.07 -16.68 -16.44
C ASP A 9 -8.85 -16.47 -14.93
N LEU A 10 -8.86 -15.22 -14.45
CA LEU A 10 -8.82 -14.89 -13.02
C LEU A 10 -10.02 -15.45 -12.25
N TYR A 11 -11.22 -15.38 -12.84
CA TYR A 11 -12.43 -15.99 -12.25
C TYR A 11 -12.38 -17.53 -12.29
N ALA A 12 -11.77 -18.12 -13.32
CA ALA A 12 -11.61 -19.57 -13.43
C ALA A 12 -10.58 -20.10 -12.42
N SER A 13 -9.45 -19.40 -12.22
CA SER A 13 -8.46 -19.77 -11.21
C SER A 13 -9.01 -19.64 -9.78
N SER A 14 -9.78 -18.58 -9.49
CA SER A 14 -10.39 -18.42 -8.17
C SER A 14 -11.47 -19.48 -7.86
N THR A 15 -12.19 -19.96 -8.88
CA THR A 15 -13.16 -21.06 -8.70
C THR A 15 -12.49 -22.41 -8.51
N MET A 16 -11.29 -22.61 -9.06
CA MET A 16 -10.46 -23.80 -8.81
C MET A 16 -9.88 -23.80 -7.38
N GLU A 17 -9.39 -22.65 -6.88
CA GLU A 17 -8.91 -22.49 -5.51
C GLU A 17 -10.03 -22.70 -4.48
N MET A 18 -11.23 -22.17 -4.73
CA MET A 18 -12.40 -22.40 -3.88
C MET A 18 -12.80 -23.89 -3.81
N LYS A 19 -12.68 -24.66 -4.91
CA LYS A 19 -12.96 -26.10 -4.89
C LYS A 19 -11.98 -26.86 -3.99
N ALA A 20 -10.70 -26.51 -4.03
CA ALA A 20 -9.67 -27.12 -3.20
C ALA A 20 -9.88 -26.83 -1.69
N GLU A 21 -10.38 -25.64 -1.33
CA GLU A 21 -10.67 -25.29 0.07
C GLU A 21 -11.96 -25.95 0.60
N VAL A 22 -13.00 -26.11 -0.23
CA VAL A 22 -14.26 -26.79 0.14
C VAL A 22 -14.02 -28.27 0.49
N GLU A 23 -13.10 -28.93 -0.21
CA GLU A 23 -12.73 -30.34 0.05
C GLU A 23 -12.00 -30.53 1.41
N SER A 24 -11.52 -29.45 2.04
CA SER A 24 -10.80 -29.49 3.33
C SER A 24 -11.67 -29.40 4.59
N GLY A 25 -13.00 -29.45 4.47
CA GLY A 25 -13.91 -29.63 5.62
C GLY A 25 -14.26 -28.38 6.44
N GLY A 26 -13.92 -27.18 5.96
CA GLY A 26 -14.40 -25.93 6.57
C GLY A 26 -15.83 -25.59 6.14
N SER A 27 -16.71 -25.23 7.08
CA SER A 27 -18.01 -24.62 6.76
C SER A 27 -17.80 -23.20 6.24
N ILE A 28 -17.51 -23.08 4.95
CA ILE A 28 -17.42 -21.79 4.25
C ILE A 28 -18.80 -21.43 3.75
N ASN A 29 -19.32 -20.27 4.18
CA ASN A 29 -20.48 -19.67 3.54
C ASN A 29 -20.06 -19.23 2.13
N PRO A 30 -20.53 -19.90 1.05
CA PRO A 30 -20.04 -19.66 -0.30
C PRO A 30 -20.31 -18.22 -0.76
N MET A 31 -21.36 -17.59 -0.23
CA MET A 31 -21.70 -16.20 -0.56
C MET A 31 -20.73 -15.19 0.08
N LYS A 32 -20.20 -15.50 1.27
CA LYS A 32 -19.17 -14.71 1.94
C LYS A 32 -17.83 -14.84 1.21
N ALA A 33 -17.44 -16.07 0.84
CA ALA A 33 -16.21 -16.31 0.09
C ALA A 33 -16.20 -15.61 -1.29
N VAL A 34 -17.35 -15.57 -1.99
CA VAL A 34 -17.46 -14.85 -3.26
C VAL A 34 -17.37 -13.33 -3.08
N LEU A 35 -17.94 -12.78 -2.00
CA LEU A 35 -17.84 -11.35 -1.69
C LEU A 35 -16.42 -10.95 -1.25
N ASP A 36 -15.76 -11.79 -0.46
CA ASP A 36 -14.38 -11.59 -0.02
C ASP A 36 -13.38 -11.65 -1.19
N ASN A 37 -13.72 -12.40 -2.25
CA ASN A 37 -12.93 -12.51 -3.49
C ASN A 37 -13.42 -11.59 -4.62
N ALA A 38 -14.36 -10.68 -4.36
CA ALA A 38 -14.84 -9.77 -5.38
C ALA A 38 -13.71 -8.83 -5.85
N PRO A 39 -13.57 -8.59 -7.17
CA PRO A 39 -12.52 -7.72 -7.70
C PRO A 39 -12.67 -6.30 -7.14
N GLU A 40 -11.66 -5.83 -6.40
CA GLU A 40 -11.63 -4.49 -5.83
C GLU A 40 -11.21 -3.46 -6.89
N PHE A 41 -11.96 -2.35 -6.99
CA PHE A 41 -11.68 -1.27 -7.93
C PHE A 41 -11.30 0.02 -7.21
N VAL A 42 -10.41 0.78 -7.85
CA VAL A 42 -9.91 2.06 -7.34
C VAL A 42 -10.17 3.15 -8.38
N ASN A 43 -10.76 4.26 -7.93
CA ASN A 43 -10.99 5.46 -8.75
C ASN A 43 -9.73 6.32 -8.85
N CYS A 44 -9.42 6.78 -10.06
CA CYS A 44 -8.35 7.74 -10.29
C CYS A 44 -8.81 9.16 -9.90
N PRO A 45 -8.10 9.88 -9.02
CA PRO A 45 -8.48 11.24 -8.66
C PRO A 45 -8.34 12.23 -9.84
N ALA A 46 -7.43 11.95 -10.79
CA ALA A 46 -7.17 12.82 -11.94
C ALA A 46 -8.18 12.63 -13.09
N CYS A 47 -8.34 11.40 -13.60
CA CYS A 47 -9.20 11.14 -14.76
C CYS A 47 -10.60 10.57 -14.42
N LYS A 48 -10.91 10.38 -13.12
CA LYS A 48 -12.18 9.89 -12.58
C LYS A 48 -12.63 8.47 -13.01
N ARG A 49 -11.87 7.82 -13.89
CA ARG A 49 -12.10 6.42 -14.29
C ARG A 49 -11.63 5.45 -13.20
N ARG A 50 -12.25 4.27 -13.15
CA ARG A 50 -11.90 3.17 -12.24
C ARG A 50 -11.04 2.13 -12.95
N ALA A 51 -10.12 1.52 -12.21
CA ALA A 51 -9.35 0.37 -12.65
C ALA A 51 -9.22 -0.63 -11.49
N LEU A 52 -8.97 -1.90 -11.81
CA LEU A 52 -8.75 -2.95 -10.82
C LEU A 52 -7.56 -2.59 -9.92
N LYS A 53 -7.70 -2.81 -8.61
CA LYS A 53 -6.63 -2.55 -7.63
C LYS A 53 -5.34 -3.32 -7.97
N THR A 54 -5.47 -4.53 -8.52
CA THR A 54 -4.35 -5.33 -9.02
C THR A 54 -3.61 -4.64 -10.16
N ALA A 55 -4.33 -4.07 -11.13
CA ALA A 55 -3.74 -3.30 -12.23
C ALA A 55 -3.00 -2.04 -11.73
N TRP A 56 -3.54 -1.35 -10.72
CA TRP A 56 -2.83 -0.26 -10.06
C TRP A 56 -1.53 -0.72 -9.41
N LYS A 57 -1.55 -1.85 -8.68
CA LYS A 57 -0.38 -2.41 -8.00
C LYS A 57 0.70 -2.85 -8.99
N GLN A 58 0.31 -3.54 -10.06
CA GLN A 58 1.21 -3.97 -11.14
C GLN A 58 1.86 -2.77 -11.85
N ASN A 59 1.12 -1.67 -11.99
CA ASN A 59 1.61 -0.44 -12.61
C ASN A 59 2.21 0.55 -11.60
N LEU A 60 2.69 0.08 -10.44
CA LEU A 60 3.37 0.88 -9.41
C LEU A 60 2.57 2.13 -8.97
N TYR A 61 1.25 1.99 -8.88
CA TYR A 61 0.30 3.06 -8.55
C TYR A 61 0.32 4.26 -9.52
N VAL A 62 0.80 4.03 -10.74
CA VAL A 62 0.56 4.89 -11.90
C VAL A 62 -0.78 4.50 -12.51
N CYS A 63 -1.65 5.46 -12.79
CA CYS A 63 -2.96 5.17 -13.36
C CYS A 63 -2.80 4.49 -14.74
N PRO A 64 -3.31 3.26 -14.95
CA PRO A 64 -3.14 2.55 -16.21
C PRO A 64 -3.89 3.19 -17.39
N LEU A 65 -4.78 4.14 -17.10
CA LEU A 65 -5.63 4.80 -18.10
C LEU A 65 -5.17 6.21 -18.48
N CYS A 66 -4.37 6.88 -17.65
CA CYS A 66 -3.93 8.26 -17.90
C CYS A 66 -2.50 8.60 -17.47
N GLY A 67 -1.74 7.66 -16.90
CA GLY A 67 -0.35 7.87 -16.52
C GLY A 67 -0.12 8.76 -15.30
N LYS A 68 -1.16 9.28 -14.64
CA LYS A 68 -0.98 10.08 -13.42
C LYS A 68 -0.64 9.21 -12.21
N TYR A 69 0.34 9.65 -11.45
CA TYR A 69 0.77 9.04 -10.20
C TYR A 69 -0.28 9.21 -9.10
N ARG A 70 -0.43 8.18 -8.28
CA ARG A 70 -1.15 8.25 -7.01
C ARG A 70 -0.14 8.23 -5.85
N PRO A 71 -0.38 8.96 -4.76
CA PRO A 71 0.45 8.83 -3.55
C PRO A 71 0.41 7.39 -3.03
N ILE A 72 1.54 6.95 -2.52
CA ILE A 72 1.76 5.64 -1.88
C ILE A 72 2.49 5.85 -0.57
N GLY A 73 2.32 4.91 0.37
CA GLY A 73 3.01 4.98 1.65
C GLY A 73 4.53 4.86 1.52
N GLY A 74 5.26 5.49 2.44
CA GLY A 74 6.72 5.58 2.40
C GLY A 74 7.42 4.21 2.47
N HIS A 75 7.00 3.31 3.38
CA HIS A 75 7.54 1.94 3.40
C HIS A 75 7.26 1.18 2.09
N TYR A 76 6.09 1.39 1.48
CA TYR A 76 5.79 0.77 0.20
C TYR A 76 6.69 1.33 -0.90
N ARG A 77 6.95 2.65 -0.91
CA ARG A 77 7.92 3.27 -1.82
C ARG A 77 9.31 2.67 -1.66
N LEU A 78 9.79 2.52 -0.43
CA LEU A 78 11.09 1.91 -0.12
C LEU A 78 11.17 0.48 -0.64
N LYS A 79 10.12 -0.32 -0.45
CA LYS A 79 10.04 -1.69 -0.98
C LYS A 79 10.12 -1.78 -2.51
N LEU A 80 9.69 -0.75 -3.22
CA LEU A 80 9.75 -0.72 -4.69
C LEU A 80 11.13 -0.32 -5.23
N ILE A 81 11.91 0.42 -4.46
CA ILE A 81 13.19 1.01 -4.89
C ILE A 81 14.38 0.19 -4.42
N LEU A 82 14.32 -0.30 -3.17
CA LEU A 82 15.43 -1.00 -2.55
C LEU A 82 15.43 -2.49 -2.87
N ASP A 83 16.62 -3.05 -2.93
CA ASP A 83 16.84 -4.48 -3.08
C ASP A 83 16.13 -5.25 -1.94
N PRO A 84 15.42 -6.35 -2.25
CA PRO A 84 14.68 -7.12 -1.25
C PRO A 84 15.55 -7.53 -0.06
N GLY A 85 15.06 -7.29 1.16
CA GLY A 85 15.74 -7.68 2.39
C GLY A 85 16.93 -6.82 2.81
N THR A 86 17.21 -5.71 2.10
CA THR A 86 18.35 -4.84 2.42
C THR A 86 18.00 -3.61 3.25
N PHE A 87 16.71 -3.28 3.35
CA PHE A 87 16.27 -2.10 4.09
C PHE A 87 16.44 -2.29 5.60
N HIS A 88 17.13 -1.33 6.21
CA HIS A 88 17.27 -1.19 7.65
C HIS A 88 16.90 0.25 8.03
N GLU A 89 15.82 0.37 8.79
CA GLU A 89 15.32 1.65 9.29
C GLU A 89 16.26 2.19 10.38
N ILE A 90 16.51 3.51 10.34
CA ILE A 90 17.21 4.24 11.40
C ILE A 90 16.17 5.09 12.13
N ASP A 91 16.40 5.39 13.40
CA ASP A 91 15.53 6.27 14.20
C ASP A 91 14.07 5.83 14.30
N SER A 92 13.79 4.52 14.16
CA SER A 92 12.42 3.97 14.25
C SER A 92 11.77 4.17 15.63
N ALA A 93 12.53 4.58 16.64
CA ALA A 93 12.05 4.96 17.97
C ALA A 93 11.71 6.46 18.09
N LEU A 94 12.12 7.28 17.11
CA LEU A 94 11.82 8.71 17.09
C LEU A 94 10.31 8.91 16.94
N VAL A 95 9.78 9.82 17.73
CA VAL A 95 8.37 10.21 17.74
C VAL A 95 8.30 11.73 17.74
N VAL A 96 7.19 12.25 17.21
CA VAL A 96 6.84 13.66 17.31
C VAL A 96 6.91 14.14 18.77
N ASN A 97 7.50 15.32 18.96
CA ASN A 97 7.53 16.02 20.25
C ASN A 97 6.71 17.33 20.16
N ASP A 98 6.12 17.75 21.29
CA ASP A 98 5.34 18.99 21.40
C ASP A 98 5.99 19.99 22.38
N PRO A 99 7.10 20.66 21.99
CA PRO A 99 7.80 21.59 22.87
C PRO A 99 7.01 22.87 23.17
N LEU A 100 5.98 23.17 22.38
CA LEU A 100 5.14 24.37 22.56
C LEU A 100 3.88 24.09 23.36
N HIS A 101 3.60 22.83 23.69
CA HIS A 101 2.32 22.40 24.26
C HIS A 101 1.13 22.93 23.44
N PHE A 102 1.24 22.81 22.11
CA PHE A 102 0.27 23.40 21.22
C PHE A 102 -1.09 22.68 21.37
N PRO A 103 -2.19 23.41 21.64
CA PRO A 103 -3.48 22.78 21.91
C PRO A 103 -3.92 21.82 20.80
N GLY A 104 -4.18 20.55 21.16
CA GLY A 104 -4.68 19.53 20.25
C GLY A 104 -3.62 18.85 19.37
N TYR A 105 -2.33 19.22 19.49
CA TYR A 105 -1.28 18.66 18.64
C TYR A 105 -0.97 17.20 18.95
N ALA A 106 -0.80 16.87 20.24
CA ALA A 106 -0.48 15.52 20.68
C ALA A 106 -1.59 14.51 20.29
N GLU A 107 -2.86 14.88 20.49
CA GLU A 107 -4.02 14.05 20.12
C GLU A 107 -4.07 13.82 18.60
N LYS A 108 -3.80 14.87 17.82
CA LYS A 108 -3.76 14.78 16.36
C LYS A 108 -2.61 13.92 15.87
N ALA A 109 -1.43 14.02 16.49
CA ALA A 109 -0.27 13.18 16.16
C ALA A 109 -0.57 11.70 16.44
N GLU A 110 -1.19 11.39 17.58
CA GLU A 110 -1.61 10.03 17.92
C GLU A 110 -2.66 9.48 16.93
N GLU A 111 -3.68 10.28 16.58
CA GLU A 111 -4.70 9.89 15.62
C GLU A 111 -4.11 9.57 14.24
N VAL A 112 -3.25 10.45 13.74
CA VAL A 112 -2.57 10.28 12.45
C VAL A 112 -1.62 9.08 12.50
N GLY A 113 -0.91 8.88 13.61
CA GLY A 113 -0.05 7.70 13.80
C GLY A 113 -0.84 6.40 13.75
N LYS A 114 -1.99 6.32 14.44
CA LYS A 114 -2.89 5.14 14.38
C LYS A 114 -3.41 4.87 12.96
N LYS A 115 -3.77 5.91 12.21
CA LYS A 115 -4.29 5.77 10.83
C LYS A 115 -3.24 5.33 9.83
N THR A 116 -1.99 5.75 10.03
CA THR A 116 -0.92 5.59 9.02
C THR A 116 0.07 4.47 9.34
N GLY A 117 0.18 4.10 10.62
CA GLY A 117 1.23 3.25 11.16
C GLY A 117 2.57 3.95 11.29
N LEU A 118 2.62 5.29 11.16
CA LEU A 118 3.86 6.08 11.21
C LEU A 118 4.01 6.79 12.54
N LYS A 119 5.26 7.03 12.95
CA LYS A 119 5.60 7.82 14.15
C LYS A 119 5.98 9.26 13.83
N GLU A 120 6.42 9.48 12.59
CA GLU A 120 6.84 10.75 12.02
C GLU A 120 6.60 10.71 10.50
N SER A 121 6.59 11.86 9.86
CA SER A 121 6.49 12.06 8.42
C SER A 121 7.67 11.52 7.62
N ALA A 122 8.87 11.49 8.21
CA ALA A 122 10.08 10.99 7.57
C ALA A 122 10.40 9.56 8.01
N ILE A 123 10.62 8.68 7.04
CA ILE A 123 11.21 7.35 7.27
C ILE A 123 12.65 7.42 6.77
N THR A 124 13.61 7.12 7.64
CA THR A 124 15.04 7.14 7.33
C THR A 124 15.63 5.74 7.41
N GLY A 125 16.70 5.49 6.68
CA GLY A 125 17.37 4.21 6.74
C GLY A 125 18.49 4.04 5.73
N TYR A 126 18.99 2.82 5.65
CA TYR A 126 19.94 2.40 4.63
C TYR A 126 19.43 1.15 3.92
N GLY A 127 19.92 0.95 2.71
CA GLY A 127 19.61 -0.23 1.90
C GLY A 127 20.57 -0.36 0.74
N ARG A 128 20.18 -1.15 -0.26
CA ARG A 128 20.91 -1.26 -1.52
C ARG A 128 19.97 -1.00 -2.70
N ILE A 129 20.54 -0.45 -3.76
CA ILE A 129 19.92 -0.34 -5.09
C ILE A 129 20.93 -0.96 -6.05
N ASP A 130 20.56 -2.05 -6.70
CA ASP A 130 21.45 -2.81 -7.60
C ASP A 130 22.79 -3.15 -6.92
N GLY A 131 22.73 -3.55 -5.63
CA GLY A 131 23.89 -3.88 -4.81
C GLY A 131 24.66 -2.66 -4.25
N ILE A 132 24.41 -1.44 -4.70
CA ILE A 132 25.09 -0.22 -4.24
C ILE A 132 24.45 0.25 -2.93
N ARG A 133 25.25 0.42 -1.87
CA ARG A 133 24.76 0.93 -0.58
C ARG A 133 24.30 2.39 -0.72
N VAL A 134 23.12 2.67 -0.18
CA VAL A 134 22.53 4.01 -0.16
C VAL A 134 21.92 4.32 1.20
N THR A 135 21.96 5.60 1.57
CA THR A 135 21.12 6.18 2.63
C THR A 135 19.87 6.74 1.98
N VAL A 136 18.72 6.50 2.60
CA VAL A 136 17.42 6.91 2.07
C VAL A 136 16.62 7.67 3.12
N VAL A 137 15.87 8.64 2.64
CA VAL A 137 14.84 9.35 3.40
C VAL A 137 13.60 9.44 2.53
N VAL A 138 12.45 9.04 3.06
CA VAL A 138 11.16 9.15 2.36
C VAL A 138 10.17 9.90 3.24
N LEU A 139 9.64 11.00 2.70
CA LEU A 139 8.55 11.75 3.32
C LEU A 139 7.21 11.14 2.91
N ASP A 140 6.38 10.83 3.91
CA ASP A 140 5.05 10.29 3.71
C ASP A 140 3.98 11.34 4.04
N SER A 141 3.32 11.84 3.00
CA SER A 141 2.31 12.88 3.12
C SER A 141 1.07 12.47 3.94
N ARG A 142 0.92 11.19 4.29
CA ARG A 142 -0.18 10.74 5.15
C ARG A 142 0.01 11.21 6.59
N PHE A 143 1.24 11.56 7.00
CA PHE A 143 1.55 12.11 8.31
C PHE A 143 1.82 13.61 8.19
N PHE A 144 0.89 14.43 8.71
CA PHE A 144 0.92 15.90 8.62
C PHE A 144 1.30 16.47 7.24
N MET A 145 0.83 15.86 6.15
CA MET A 145 1.14 16.30 4.77
C MET A 145 2.64 16.27 4.43
N GLY A 146 3.47 15.59 5.23
CA GLY A 146 4.92 15.58 5.06
C GLY A 146 5.60 16.84 5.59
N SER A 147 4.98 17.54 6.55
CA SER A 147 5.59 18.71 7.20
C SER A 147 6.83 18.31 8.00
N MET A 148 7.94 19.04 7.81
CA MET A 148 9.19 18.91 8.56
C MET A 148 9.28 19.97 9.65
#